data_AF-A0A4V0XS03-F1
#
_entry.id   AF-A0A4V0XS03-F1
#
_cell.length_a   1.000
_cell.length_b   1.000
_cell.length_c   1.000
_cell.angle_alpha   90.00
_cell.angle_beta   90.00
_cell.angle_gamma   90.00
#
_symmetry.space_group_name_H-M   'P 1'
#
loop_
_entity.id
_entity.type
_entity.pdbx_description
1 polymer ?
#
loop_
_entity_poly.entity_id
_entity_poly.type
_entity_poly.pdbx_seq_one_letter_code
_entity_poly.pdbx_strand_id
1 'polypeptide(L)'
;MKTFASYWTWLSQKKRSFITLGGRGSFTVEIKNSEICITPKSTRKKHISNIKFAQSVWERFNSAIAGEQNKAGHYGPPKWKKCTNRTCGPWLAATIRDYQKLAGN
;
A
#
# COMPACT_ATOMS: atom_id res chain seq x y z
N MET A 1 16.34 8.28 -7.24
CA MET A 1 15.80 6.92 -7.45
C MET A 1 14.61 6.70 -6.53
N LYS A 2 13.54 6.04 -7.01
CA LYS A 2 12.37 5.68 -6.18
C LYS A 2 12.76 4.49 -5.29
N THR A 3 13.11 4.75 -4.04
CA THR A 3 13.50 3.69 -3.08
C THR A 3 12.38 3.44 -2.05
N PHE A 4 12.42 2.28 -1.40
CA PHE A 4 11.52 1.99 -0.29
C PHE A 4 11.70 3.01 0.85
N ALA A 5 12.93 3.43 1.15
CA ALA A 5 13.22 4.43 2.18
C ALA A 5 12.54 5.77 1.86
N SER A 6 12.65 6.25 0.62
CA SER A 6 11.99 7.49 0.19
C SER A 6 10.46 7.40 0.24
N TYR A 7 9.90 6.25 -0.16
CA TYR A 7 8.47 5.96 -0.02
C TYR A 7 8.03 5.96 1.44
N TRP A 8 8.81 5.31 2.32
CA TRP A 8 8.50 5.18 3.73
C TRP A 8 8.51 6.54 4.43
N THR A 9 9.54 7.36 4.17
CA THR A 9 9.62 8.73 4.68
C THR A 9 8.42 9.55 4.21
N TRP A 10 8.10 9.51 2.91
CA TRP A 10 6.96 10.23 2.34
C TRP A 10 5.62 9.82 2.99
N LEU A 11 5.41 8.52 3.21
CA LEU A 11 4.20 8.00 3.83
C LEU A 11 4.11 8.35 5.32
N SER A 12 5.26 8.45 6.01
CA SER A 12 5.33 8.71 7.46
C SER A 12 5.11 10.18 7.83
N GLN A 13 5.36 11.11 6.91
CA GLN A 13 5.31 12.56 7.19
C GLN A 13 3.95 13.07 7.68
N LYS A 14 2.86 12.50 7.17
CA LYS A 14 1.51 12.94 7.52
C LYS A 14 0.49 11.86 7.22
N LYS A 15 -0.66 11.95 7.87
CA LYS A 15 -1.85 11.21 7.46
C LYS A 15 -2.23 11.58 6.03
N ARG A 16 -2.43 10.57 5.18
CA ARG A 16 -2.76 10.73 3.76
C ARG A 16 -4.01 9.93 3.40
N SER A 17 -4.76 10.43 2.41
CA SER A 17 -5.90 9.72 1.83
C SER A 17 -5.50 9.14 0.48
N PHE A 18 -5.98 7.94 0.18
CA PHE A 18 -5.66 7.20 -1.03
C PHE A 18 -6.91 6.60 -1.64
N ILE A 19 -6.86 6.40 -2.96
CA ILE A 19 -7.86 5.64 -3.71
C ILE A 19 -7.38 4.21 -3.85
N THR A 20 -8.27 3.23 -3.63
CA THR A 20 -7.97 1.80 -3.81
C THR A 20 -7.50 1.51 -5.23
N LEU A 21 -6.78 0.40 -5.43
CA LEU A 21 -6.30 0.00 -6.76
C LEU A 21 -7.43 -0.12 -7.79
N GLY A 22 -8.62 -0.57 -7.37
CA GLY A 22 -9.80 -0.68 -8.23
C GLY A 22 -10.62 0.61 -8.39
N GLY A 23 -10.21 1.74 -7.81
CA GLY A 23 -10.88 3.04 -7.96
C GLY A 23 -12.20 3.22 -7.19
N ARG A 24 -12.81 2.13 -6.72
CA ARG A 24 -14.17 2.13 -6.12
C ARG A 24 -14.24 2.57 -4.65
N GLY A 25 -13.12 2.88 -4.02
CA GLY A 25 -13.11 3.23 -2.61
C GLY A 25 -11.89 4.05 -2.22
N SER A 26 -11.94 4.61 -1.01
CA SER A 26 -10.83 5.36 -0.44
C SER A 26 -10.56 4.96 1.01
N PHE A 27 -9.33 5.19 1.43
CA PHE A 27 -8.86 4.89 2.76
C PHE A 27 -7.84 5.93 3.19
N THR A 28 -7.61 6.02 4.50
CA THR A 28 -6.56 6.86 5.07
C THR A 28 -5.44 5.98 5.60
N VAL A 29 -4.21 6.47 5.49
CA VAL A 29 -3.03 5.83 6.08
C VAL A 29 -2.33 6.83 6.97
N GLU A 30 -1.87 6.35 8.10
CA GLU A 30 -1.09 7.08 9.08
C GLU A 30 -0.05 6.12 9.67
N ILE A 31 1.18 6.59 9.89
CA ILE A 31 2.22 5.82 10.58
C ILE A 31 2.31 6.33 12.01
N LYS A 32 2.14 5.44 12.98
CA LYS A 32 2.20 5.73 14.42
C LYS A 32 3.03 4.65 15.10
N ASN A 33 4.04 5.05 15.88
CA ASN A 33 4.89 4.13 16.63
C ASN A 33 5.47 2.98 15.77
N SER A 34 5.89 3.29 14.54
CA SER A 34 6.39 2.30 13.55
C SER A 34 5.34 1.30 13.01
N GLU A 35 4.07 1.48 13.34
CA GLU A 35 2.94 0.73 12.77
C GLU A 35 2.22 1.52 11.68
N ILE A 36 1.72 0.81 10.68
CA ILE A 36 0.93 1.37 9.60
C ILE A 36 -0.54 1.19 9.96
N CYS A 37 -1.22 2.31 10.17
CA CYS A 37 -2.64 2.36 10.46
C CYS A 37 -3.41 2.68 9.17
N ILE A 38 -4.20 1.72 8.69
CA ILE A 38 -5.02 1.88 7.49
C ILE A 38 -6.49 1.87 7.89
N THR A 39 -7.22 2.93 7.53
CA THR A 39 -8.64 3.08 7.87
C THR A 39 -9.45 3.34 6.60
N PRO A 40 -10.21 2.36 6.08
CA PRO A 40 -11.14 2.54 4.98
C PRO A 40 -12.26 3.51 5.34
N LYS A 41 -12.65 4.40 4.42
CA LYS A 41 -13.73 5.37 4.69
C LYS A 41 -15.09 4.70 4.87
N SER A 42 -15.34 3.59 4.17
CA SER A 42 -16.63 2.88 4.20
C SER A 42 -16.93 2.24 5.54
N THR A 43 -15.95 1.55 6.15
CA THR A 43 -16.15 0.82 7.40
C THR A 43 -15.64 1.56 8.63
N ARG A 44 -14.73 2.53 8.44
CA ARG A 44 -13.97 3.21 9.51
C ARG A 44 -13.21 2.26 10.45
N LYS A 45 -13.11 0.97 10.12
CA LYS A 45 -12.39 -0.02 10.89
C LYS A 45 -10.89 0.18 10.68
N LYS A 46 -10.15 0.32 11.78
CA LYS A 46 -8.69 0.43 11.74
C LYS A 46 -8.08 -0.94 11.46
N HIS A 47 -7.20 -1.00 10.48
CA HIS A 47 -6.37 -2.15 10.17
C HIS A 47 -4.91 -1.79 10.44
N ILE A 48 -4.20 -2.68 11.10
CA ILE A 48 -2.80 -2.47 11.48
C ILE A 48 -1.92 -3.35 10.59
N SER A 49 -0.81 -2.76 10.14
CA SER A 49 0.25 -3.45 9.43
C SER A 49 1.60 -2.93 9.90
N ASN A 50 2.68 -3.53 9.41
CA ASN A 50 4.04 -3.19 9.84
C ASN A 50 4.94 -2.87 8.64
N ILE A 51 6.07 -2.24 8.94
CA ILE A 51 7.06 -1.82 7.92
C ILE A 51 7.60 -3.00 7.11
N LYS A 52 7.88 -4.16 7.74
CA LYS A 52 8.39 -5.36 7.06
C LYS A 52 7.41 -5.83 5.98
N PHE A 53 6.12 -5.86 6.31
CA PHE A 53 5.09 -6.21 5.34
C PHE A 53 4.98 -5.18 4.22
N ALA A 54 5.03 -3.87 4.53
CA ALA A 54 5.05 -2.84 3.49
C ALA A 54 6.26 -2.95 2.56
N GLN A 55 7.43 -3.32 3.08
CA GLN A 55 8.61 -3.60 2.27
C GLN A 55 8.38 -4.80 1.34
N SER A 56 7.79 -5.89 1.83
CA SER A 56 7.44 -7.04 0.96
C SER A 56 6.41 -6.66 -0.11
N VAL A 57 5.44 -5.79 0.20
CA VAL A 57 4.50 -5.26 -0.79
C VAL A 57 5.24 -4.38 -1.82
N TRP A 58 6.20 -3.55 -1.38
CA TRP A 58 7.03 -2.74 -2.27
C TRP A 58 7.83 -3.58 -3.26
N GLU A 59 8.54 -4.59 -2.78
CA GLU A 59 9.28 -5.52 -3.63
C GLU A 59 8.34 -6.23 -4.61
N ARG A 60 7.20 -6.71 -4.13
CA ARG A 60 6.19 -7.35 -4.98
C ARG A 60 5.66 -6.40 -6.05
N PHE A 61 5.30 -5.18 -5.69
CA PHE A 61 4.79 -4.15 -6.61
C PHE A 61 5.80 -3.85 -7.73
N ASN A 62 7.07 -3.63 -7.37
CA ASN A 62 8.11 -3.30 -8.35
C ASN A 62 8.52 -4.49 -9.22
N SER A 63 8.38 -5.72 -8.70
CA SER A 63 8.60 -6.94 -9.50
C SER A 63 7.43 -7.30 -10.44
N ALA A 64 6.25 -6.72 -10.21
CA ALA A 64 5.06 -7.01 -11.00
C ALA A 64 5.07 -6.25 -12.33
N ILE A 65 4.62 -6.89 -13.41
CA ILE A 65 4.41 -6.23 -14.70
C ILE A 65 3.27 -5.19 -14.60
N ALA A 66 3.29 -4.17 -15.47
CA ALA A 66 2.36 -3.03 -15.40
C ALA A 66 0.87 -3.43 -15.30
N GLY A 67 0.46 -4.49 -16.00
CA GLY A 67 -0.91 -5.00 -15.96
C GLY A 67 -1.30 -5.69 -14.64
N GLU A 68 -0.34 -6.12 -13.84
CA GLU A 68 -0.56 -6.74 -12.53
C GLU A 68 -0.44 -5.75 -11.37
N GLN A 69 0.38 -4.71 -11.53
CA GLN A 69 0.59 -3.69 -10.50
C GLN A 69 -0.71 -3.06 -10.00
N ASN A 70 -1.70 -2.91 -10.90
CA ASN A 70 -2.98 -2.28 -10.62
C ASN A 70 -4.07 -3.27 -10.18
N LYS A 71 -3.78 -4.58 -10.08
CA LYS A 71 -4.77 -5.58 -9.71
C LYS A 71 -4.73 -5.83 -8.20
N ALA A 72 -5.77 -5.40 -7.48
CA ALA A 72 -5.89 -5.63 -6.03
C ALA A 72 -5.68 -7.11 -5.65
N GLY A 73 -6.29 -8.03 -6.40
CA GLY A 73 -6.15 -9.47 -6.18
C GLY A 73 -4.73 -10.02 -6.36
N HIS A 74 -3.79 -9.26 -6.94
CA HIS A 74 -2.38 -9.66 -7.04
C HIS A 74 -1.63 -9.51 -5.70
N TYR A 75 -2.11 -8.63 -4.81
CA TYR A 75 -1.55 -8.40 -3.47
C TYR A 75 -2.31 -9.14 -2.37
N GLY A 76 -3.28 -9.95 -2.77
CA GLY A 76 -3.92 -10.95 -1.93
C GLY A 76 -3.63 -12.35 -2.44
N PRO A 77 -3.86 -13.37 -1.63
CA PRO A 77 -3.92 -14.75 -2.08
C PRO A 77 -5.22 -15.00 -2.88
N PRO A 78 -5.20 -15.98 -3.80
CA PRO A 78 -4.15 -16.99 -3.99
C PRO A 78 -2.92 -16.52 -4.78
N LYS A 79 -2.99 -15.35 -5.43
CA LYS A 79 -1.92 -14.86 -6.32
C LYS A 79 -0.61 -14.58 -5.59
N TRP A 80 -0.68 -14.01 -4.39
CA TRP A 80 0.47 -13.84 -3.51
C TRP A 80 0.35 -14.76 -2.30
N LYS A 81 0.85 -16.00 -2.45
CA LYS A 81 0.79 -17.04 -1.41
C LYS A 81 1.47 -16.63 -0.09
N LYS A 82 2.51 -15.80 -0.15
CA LYS A 82 3.27 -15.30 1.02
C LYS A 82 2.67 -14.03 1.66
N CYS A 83 1.47 -13.61 1.24
CA CYS A 83 0.82 -12.43 1.81
C CYS A 83 0.33 -12.72 3.24
N THR A 84 1.05 -12.23 4.24
CA THR A 84 0.71 -12.38 5.66
C THR A 84 -0.49 -11.53 6.07
N ASN A 85 -0.81 -10.45 5.33
CA ASN A 85 -1.97 -9.61 5.58
C ASN A 85 -2.73 -9.32 4.28
N ARG A 86 -3.70 -10.21 3.98
CA ARG A 86 -4.52 -10.18 2.75
C ARG A 86 -5.28 -8.86 2.57
N THR A 87 -5.67 -8.23 3.68
CA THR A 87 -6.51 -7.04 3.68
C THR A 87 -5.68 -5.78 3.39
N CYS A 88 -4.53 -5.64 4.05
CA CYS A 88 -3.69 -4.46 3.90
C CYS A 88 -2.83 -4.48 2.64
N GLY A 89 -2.50 -5.66 2.09
CA GLY A 89 -1.63 -5.79 0.91
C GLY A 89 -2.09 -4.93 -0.28
N PRO A 90 -3.34 -5.04 -0.75
CA PRO A 90 -3.85 -4.22 -1.85
C PRO A 90 -3.89 -2.72 -1.57
N TRP A 91 -4.08 -2.32 -0.30
CA TRP A 91 -4.07 -0.91 0.08
C TRP A 91 -2.65 -0.34 0.09
N LEU A 92 -1.68 -1.08 0.61
CA LEU A 92 -0.26 -0.70 0.54
C LEU A 92 0.23 -0.63 -0.91
N ALA A 93 -0.24 -1.50 -1.79
CA ALA A 93 0.07 -1.40 -3.20
C ALA A 93 -0.48 -0.11 -3.83
N ALA A 94 -1.67 0.35 -3.41
CA ALA A 94 -2.22 1.61 -3.88
C ALA A 94 -1.41 2.83 -3.39
N THR A 95 -0.90 2.82 -2.16
CA THR A 95 -0.05 3.91 -1.66
C THR A 95 1.27 3.99 -2.43
N ILE A 96 1.84 2.84 -2.81
CA ILE A 96 3.06 2.77 -3.64
C ILE A 96 2.80 3.33 -5.04
N ARG A 97 1.69 2.93 -5.69
CA ARG A 97 1.29 3.48 -6.99
C ARG A 97 1.17 5.00 -6.95
N ASP A 98 0.50 5.54 -5.94
CA ASP A 98 0.32 6.99 -5.79
C ASP A 98 1.67 7.70 -5.55
N TYR A 99 2.56 7.14 -4.74
CA TYR A 99 3.92 7.66 -4.57
C TYR A 99 4.69 7.69 -5.90
N GLN A 100 4.63 6.60 -6.67
CA GLN A 100 5.34 6.53 -7.95
C GLN A 100 4.80 7.49 -8.99
N LYS A 101 3.50 7.79 -8.98
CA LYS A 101 2.89 8.84 -9.82
C LYS A 101 3.39 10.23 -9.44
N LEU A 102 3.45 10.54 -8.14
CA LEU A 102 3.95 11.83 -7.66
C LEU A 102 5.44 12.03 -7.95
N ALA A 103 6.24 10.97 -7.88
CA ALA A 103 7.68 11.02 -8.14
C ALA A 103 8.03 10.86 -9.65
N GLY A 104 7.04 10.83 -10.54
CA GLY A 104 7.22 10.74 -12.00
C GLY A 104 6.84 12.00 -12.76
N ASN A 105 6.28 12.99 -12.07
CA ASN A 105 6.21 14.40 -12.50
C ASN A 105 7.32 15.19 -11.82
#